data_AF-A0A7W3JM48-F1
#
_entry.id   AF-A0A7W3JM48-F1
#
_cell.length_a   1.000
_cell.length_b   1.000
_cell.length_c   1.000
_cell.angle_alpha   90.00
_cell.angle_beta   90.00
_cell.angle_gamma   90.00
#
_symmetry.space_group_name_H-M   'P 1'
#
loop_
_entity.id
_entity.type
_entity.pdbx_description
1 polymer ?
#
loop_
_entity_poly.entity_id
_entity_poly.type
_entity_poly.pdbx_seq_one_letter_code
_entity_poly.pdbx_strand_id
1 'polypeptide(L)'
;MIRDQYTFINPVELYNDIEPSAQHQQEPGLDAELSPRADLGEKTYRGTGRLTGRKALITGADSGIGAAIAIAYAREGADVALSYLPEEQADADRIATLVRDAGRTAVLLPGDIRDHTFAEKLVEDAARGLGGLDILVNNAGKQVWNDDLEALTVEQFESTFTTNVFAMFWISKAALKHLVPGATIINTTSVQAYKPAGILVDYASTKATINAFTKALAEQLAPKGIRVNAVAPGPIWTPLQVTDGQPQEKIESFGAETALGRMGQPAELAPAYVFLASAESSYVVGETINVNGGMPTP
;
A
#
# COMPACT_ATOMS: atom_id res chain seq x y z
N MET A 1 -5.16 -25.53 -7.09
CA MET A 1 -6.49 -24.97 -7.39
C MET A 1 -6.26 -23.58 -7.97
N ILE A 2 -6.98 -23.17 -9.03
CA ILE A 2 -6.88 -21.79 -9.55
C ILE A 2 -7.51 -20.88 -8.49
N ARG A 3 -6.76 -19.88 -8.01
CA ARG A 3 -7.18 -18.94 -6.94
C ARG A 3 -7.26 -17.52 -7.51
N ASP A 4 -8.04 -17.32 -8.57
CA ASP A 4 -8.22 -16.00 -9.20
C ASP A 4 -9.53 -15.32 -8.76
N GLN A 5 -9.75 -14.07 -9.18
CA GLN A 5 -10.93 -13.28 -8.79
C GLN A 5 -12.27 -13.84 -9.29
N TYR A 6 -12.25 -14.80 -10.21
CA TYR A 6 -13.45 -15.32 -10.87
C TYR A 6 -13.88 -16.68 -10.34
N THR A 7 -13.07 -17.27 -9.46
CA THR A 7 -13.33 -18.60 -8.93
C THR A 7 -14.16 -18.49 -7.64
N PHE A 8 -15.26 -19.23 -7.56
CA PHE A 8 -16.05 -19.34 -6.32
C PHE A 8 -15.28 -20.20 -5.31
N ILE A 9 -14.70 -19.59 -4.28
CA ILE A 9 -13.82 -20.24 -3.29
C ILE A 9 -14.23 -19.80 -1.88
N ASN A 10 -14.11 -20.72 -0.91
CA ASN A 10 -14.25 -20.41 0.51
C ASN A 10 -13.12 -19.45 0.96
N PRO A 11 -13.42 -18.19 1.34
CA PRO A 11 -12.38 -17.23 1.70
C PRO A 11 -11.64 -17.59 3.01
N VAL A 12 -12.21 -18.44 3.87
CA VAL A 12 -11.55 -18.92 5.09
C VAL A 12 -10.40 -19.87 4.76
N GLU A 13 -10.56 -20.71 3.72
CA GLU A 13 -9.55 -21.68 3.29
C GLU A 13 -8.60 -21.11 2.23
N LEU A 14 -8.95 -19.98 1.62
CA LEU A 14 -8.09 -19.30 0.66
C LEU A 14 -6.81 -18.84 1.38
N TYR A 15 -5.64 -19.28 0.91
CA TYR A 15 -4.31 -19.04 1.51
C TYR A 15 -4.01 -19.78 2.83
N ASN A 16 -4.78 -20.80 3.20
CA ASN A 16 -4.49 -21.61 4.41
C ASN A 16 -3.16 -22.40 4.36
N ASP A 17 -2.53 -22.49 3.18
CA ASP A 17 -1.19 -23.04 2.96
C ASP A 17 -0.06 -22.05 3.28
N ILE A 18 -0.39 -20.80 3.63
CA ILE A 18 0.55 -19.75 4.01
C ILE A 18 0.31 -19.40 5.48
N GLU A 19 1.05 -20.04 6.37
CA GLU A 19 0.99 -19.80 7.81
C GLU A 19 2.14 -18.90 8.25
N PRO A 20 1.90 -17.88 9.08
CA PRO A 20 2.99 -17.02 9.53
C PRO A 20 3.96 -17.81 10.43
N SER A 21 5.25 -17.60 10.22
CA SER A 21 6.29 -18.13 11.10
C SER A 21 7.18 -17.02 11.63
N ALA A 22 7.54 -17.10 12.91
CA ALA A 22 8.43 -16.14 13.55
C ALA A 22 9.74 -16.01 12.76
N GLN A 23 10.08 -14.77 12.42
CA GLN A 23 11.29 -14.42 11.69
C GLN A 23 11.52 -12.92 11.86
N HIS A 24 12.77 -12.50 11.72
CA HIS A 24 13.14 -11.12 11.83
C HIS A 24 14.03 -10.70 10.66
N GLN A 25 13.77 -9.51 10.13
CA GLN A 25 14.63 -8.83 9.16
C GLN A 25 14.91 -7.41 9.64
N GLN A 26 16.04 -6.83 9.23
CA GLN A 26 16.28 -5.40 9.46
C GLN A 26 15.40 -4.57 8.54
N GLU A 27 14.91 -3.41 9.00
CA GLU A 27 14.20 -2.47 8.14
C GLU A 27 15.06 -2.09 6.91
N PRO A 28 14.45 -1.97 5.71
CA PRO A 28 13.01 -2.09 5.45
C PRO A 28 12.51 -3.52 5.20
N GLY A 29 13.42 -4.51 5.16
CA GLY A 29 13.14 -5.90 4.85
C GLY A 29 12.97 -6.17 3.35
N LEU A 30 12.97 -7.44 2.97
CA LEU A 30 12.78 -7.92 1.60
C LEU A 30 11.66 -8.96 1.57
N ASP A 31 10.74 -8.80 0.63
CA ASP A 31 9.67 -9.75 0.33
C ASP A 31 10.26 -11.07 -0.19
N ALA A 32 11.35 -11.00 -0.94
CA ALA A 32 12.07 -12.17 -1.42
C ALA A 32 12.61 -13.08 -0.30
N GLU A 33 12.87 -12.52 0.88
CA GLU A 33 13.40 -13.21 2.07
C GLU A 33 12.31 -13.61 3.08
N LEU A 34 11.05 -13.21 2.83
CA LEU A 34 9.93 -13.58 3.69
C LEU A 34 9.62 -15.09 3.58
N SER A 35 9.46 -15.76 4.72
CA SER A 35 9.18 -17.20 4.80
C SER A 35 7.99 -17.47 5.75
N PRO A 36 6.83 -17.92 5.26
CA PRO A 36 6.52 -18.18 3.86
C PRO A 36 6.48 -16.87 3.05
N ARG A 37 6.63 -16.97 1.74
CA ARG A 37 6.49 -15.82 0.85
C ARG A 37 5.04 -15.33 0.85
N ALA A 38 4.86 -14.01 0.81
CA ALA A 38 3.56 -13.41 0.59
C ALA A 38 3.06 -13.70 -0.84
N ASP A 39 1.75 -13.87 -1.02
CA ASP A 39 1.14 -13.90 -2.35
C ASP A 39 0.79 -12.47 -2.76
N LEU A 40 1.48 -11.96 -3.79
CA LEU A 40 1.27 -10.61 -4.31
C LEU A 40 0.32 -10.59 -5.51
N GLY A 41 -0.21 -11.75 -5.90
CA GLY A 41 -1.07 -11.91 -7.06
C GLY A 41 -0.29 -12.25 -8.32
N GLU A 42 0.99 -12.58 -8.25
CA GLU A 42 1.87 -12.79 -9.41
C GLU A 42 1.36 -13.88 -10.36
N LYS A 43 0.63 -14.87 -9.85
CA LYS A 43 0.07 -15.95 -10.67
C LYS A 43 -1.44 -15.91 -10.78
N THR A 44 -2.10 -15.13 -9.93
CA THR A 44 -3.54 -15.23 -9.66
C THR A 44 -4.32 -14.00 -10.12
N TYR A 45 -3.73 -12.79 -10.09
CA TYR A 45 -4.46 -11.59 -10.48
C TYR A 45 -4.73 -11.56 -12.00
N ARG A 46 -5.98 -11.47 -12.43
CA ARG A 46 -6.34 -11.37 -13.86
C ARG A 46 -6.97 -10.01 -14.15
N GLY A 47 -6.35 -9.24 -15.05
CA GLY A 47 -6.88 -7.94 -15.47
C GLY A 47 -7.93 -8.05 -16.58
N THR A 48 -8.78 -7.03 -16.67
CA THR A 48 -9.84 -6.89 -17.69
C THR A 48 -9.80 -5.55 -18.42
N GLY A 49 -8.72 -4.79 -18.26
CA GLY A 49 -8.50 -3.53 -18.97
C GLY A 49 -9.12 -2.32 -18.28
N ARG A 50 -9.45 -2.41 -16.98
CA ARG A 50 -10.15 -1.36 -16.21
C ARG A 50 -9.34 -0.08 -16.04
N LEU A 51 -8.03 -0.13 -16.27
CA LEU A 51 -7.08 0.98 -16.14
C LEU A 51 -6.26 1.19 -17.43
N THR A 52 -6.81 0.80 -18.58
CA THR A 52 -6.12 0.93 -19.87
C THR A 52 -5.65 2.36 -20.11
N GLY A 53 -4.33 2.53 -20.29
CA GLY A 53 -3.70 3.82 -20.61
C GLY A 53 -3.46 4.74 -19.41
N ARG A 54 -3.82 4.32 -18.19
CA ARG A 54 -3.61 5.09 -16.96
C ARG A 54 -2.14 5.14 -16.57
N LYS A 55 -1.78 6.12 -15.73
CA LYS A 55 -0.39 6.42 -15.33
C LYS A 55 -0.31 6.54 -13.82
N ALA A 56 0.28 5.53 -13.18
CA ALA A 56 0.29 5.38 -11.73
C ALA A 56 1.66 5.59 -11.11
N LEU A 57 1.74 6.42 -10.07
CA LEU A 57 2.85 6.42 -9.12
C LEU A 57 2.41 5.69 -7.85
N ILE A 58 3.20 4.71 -7.40
CA ILE A 58 2.96 3.94 -6.18
C ILE A 58 4.21 4.01 -5.31
N THR A 59 4.07 4.44 -4.05
CA THR A 59 5.17 4.41 -3.06
C THR A 59 5.18 3.10 -2.28
N GLY A 60 6.37 2.58 -1.94
CA GLY A 60 6.54 1.25 -1.34
C GLY A 60 6.02 0.15 -2.25
N ALA A 61 6.36 0.24 -3.55
CA ALA A 61 5.81 -0.62 -4.61
C ALA A 61 6.67 -1.86 -4.92
N ASP A 62 7.81 -1.98 -4.25
CA ASP A 62 8.75 -3.10 -4.32
C ASP A 62 8.19 -4.37 -3.68
N SER A 63 7.43 -4.24 -2.58
CA SER A 63 7.00 -5.36 -1.75
C SER A 63 5.54 -5.23 -1.26
N GLY A 64 5.03 -6.31 -0.67
CA GLY A 64 3.75 -6.32 0.04
C GLY A 64 2.57 -5.74 -0.76
N ILE A 65 1.78 -4.88 -0.11
CA ILE A 65 0.55 -4.30 -0.68
C ILE A 65 0.87 -3.46 -1.92
N GLY A 66 1.92 -2.64 -1.90
CA GLY A 66 2.28 -1.80 -3.03
C GLY A 66 2.67 -2.60 -4.27
N ALA A 67 3.40 -3.70 -4.09
CA ALA A 67 3.73 -4.63 -5.17
C ALA A 67 2.48 -5.29 -5.77
N ALA A 68 1.54 -5.74 -4.94
CA ALA A 68 0.28 -6.31 -5.41
C ALA A 68 -0.56 -5.29 -6.21
N ILE A 69 -0.56 -4.01 -5.79
CA ILE A 69 -1.19 -2.92 -6.53
C ILE A 69 -0.49 -2.71 -7.88
N ALA A 70 0.85 -2.66 -7.91
CA ALA A 70 1.62 -2.48 -9.14
C ALA A 70 1.34 -3.60 -10.17
N ILE A 71 1.33 -4.86 -9.73
CA ILE A 71 0.99 -6.02 -10.56
C ILE A 71 -0.44 -5.88 -11.12
N ALA A 72 -1.41 -5.59 -10.27
CA ALA A 72 -2.80 -5.46 -10.68
C ALA A 72 -3.02 -4.29 -11.64
N TYR A 73 -2.44 -3.12 -11.36
CA TYR A 73 -2.55 -1.95 -12.23
C TYR A 73 -1.97 -2.20 -13.61
N ALA A 74 -0.80 -2.85 -13.70
CA ALA A 74 -0.20 -3.21 -14.97
C ALA A 74 -1.09 -4.19 -15.76
N ARG A 75 -1.64 -5.22 -15.09
CA ARG A 75 -2.57 -6.17 -15.72
C ARG A 75 -3.88 -5.55 -16.16
N GLU A 76 -4.31 -4.50 -15.49
CA GLU A 76 -5.49 -3.71 -15.87
C GLU A 76 -5.18 -2.66 -16.95
N GLY A 77 -3.92 -2.54 -17.38
CA GLY A 77 -3.49 -1.76 -18.53
C GLY A 77 -2.83 -0.41 -18.21
N ALA A 78 -2.42 -0.16 -16.96
CA ALA A 78 -1.76 1.07 -16.56
C ALA A 78 -0.22 0.98 -16.68
N ASP A 79 0.43 2.08 -17.02
CA ASP A 79 1.87 2.25 -16.80
C ASP A 79 2.14 2.60 -15.33
N VAL A 80 3.23 2.08 -14.76
CA VAL A 80 3.50 2.14 -13.32
C VAL A 80 4.90 2.68 -13.04
N ALA A 81 4.98 3.71 -12.19
CA ALA A 81 6.18 4.16 -11.52
C ALA A 81 6.23 3.61 -10.09
N LEU A 82 7.33 2.97 -9.74
CA LEU A 82 7.59 2.31 -8.47
C LEU A 82 8.59 3.14 -7.67
N SER A 83 8.15 3.63 -6.50
CA SER A 83 9.03 4.24 -5.51
C SER A 83 9.26 3.28 -4.34
N TYR A 84 10.50 3.20 -3.88
CA TYR A 84 10.98 2.24 -2.89
C TYR A 84 12.35 2.73 -2.36
N LEU A 85 12.89 2.13 -1.29
CA LEU A 85 14.23 2.45 -0.80
C LEU A 85 15.31 1.73 -1.62
N PRO A 86 16.51 2.30 -1.81
CA PRO A 86 17.57 1.66 -2.60
C PRO A 86 17.92 0.22 -2.18
N GLU A 87 17.80 -0.08 -0.89
CA GLU A 87 18.04 -1.41 -0.30
C GLU A 87 17.08 -2.48 -0.84
N GLU A 88 15.89 -2.08 -1.30
CA GLU A 88 14.81 -2.97 -1.78
C GLU A 88 14.88 -3.23 -3.30
N GLN A 89 15.98 -2.83 -3.96
CA GLN A 89 16.12 -2.89 -5.42
C GLN A 89 15.82 -4.27 -6.03
N ALA A 90 16.22 -5.35 -5.35
CA ALA A 90 15.99 -6.71 -5.84
C ALA A 90 14.50 -7.05 -5.95
N ASP A 91 13.68 -6.60 -5.00
CA ASP A 91 12.23 -6.78 -5.05
C ASP A 91 11.59 -5.84 -6.08
N ALA A 92 12.03 -4.58 -6.14
CA ALA A 92 11.57 -3.64 -7.15
C ALA A 92 11.82 -4.13 -8.60
N ASP A 93 12.98 -4.74 -8.87
CA ASP A 93 13.32 -5.31 -10.18
C ASP A 93 12.39 -6.46 -10.56
N ARG A 94 12.02 -7.29 -9.59
CA ARG A 94 11.06 -8.39 -9.77
C ARG A 94 9.67 -7.84 -10.13
N ILE A 95 9.18 -6.85 -9.40
CA ILE A 95 7.87 -6.24 -9.69
C ILE A 95 7.90 -5.50 -11.03
N ALA A 96 8.97 -4.77 -11.33
CA ALA A 96 9.14 -4.11 -12.62
C ALA A 96 9.13 -5.10 -13.80
N THR A 97 9.69 -6.32 -13.61
CA THR A 97 9.60 -7.40 -14.60
C THR A 97 8.15 -7.81 -14.82
N LEU A 98 7.37 -8.03 -13.74
CA LEU A 98 5.95 -8.39 -13.85
C LEU A 98 5.10 -7.30 -14.54
N VAL A 99 5.41 -6.02 -14.29
CA VAL A 99 4.77 -4.89 -14.98
C VAL A 99 5.09 -4.92 -16.49
N ARG A 100 6.36 -5.15 -16.85
CA ARG A 100 6.79 -5.26 -18.25
C ARG A 100 6.21 -6.48 -18.96
N ASP A 101 6.10 -7.61 -18.26
CA ASP A 101 5.47 -8.84 -18.77
C ASP A 101 3.97 -8.63 -19.09
N ALA A 102 3.30 -7.71 -18.38
CA ALA A 102 1.95 -7.26 -18.71
C ALA A 102 1.88 -6.28 -19.89
N GLY A 103 3.01 -6.01 -20.55
CA GLY A 103 3.11 -5.10 -21.70
C GLY A 103 3.06 -3.62 -21.34
N ARG A 104 3.35 -3.27 -20.08
CA ARG A 104 3.28 -1.89 -19.56
C ARG A 104 4.65 -1.32 -19.23
N THR A 105 4.71 0.00 -19.11
CA THR A 105 5.94 0.71 -18.72
C THR A 105 6.15 0.59 -17.22
N ALA A 106 7.37 0.21 -16.81
CA ALA A 106 7.82 0.22 -15.42
C ALA A 106 8.94 1.25 -15.23
N VAL A 107 8.69 2.29 -14.43
CA VAL A 107 9.68 3.33 -14.07
C VAL A 107 10.12 3.09 -12.62
N LEU A 108 11.41 2.86 -12.39
CA LEU A 108 11.94 2.63 -11.05
C LEU A 108 12.53 3.92 -10.48
N LEU A 109 12.11 4.29 -9.27
CA LEU A 109 12.44 5.56 -8.62
C LEU A 109 12.89 5.31 -7.16
N PRO A 110 14.09 4.73 -6.94
CA PRO A 110 14.61 4.48 -5.61
C PRO A 110 14.97 5.79 -4.88
N GLY A 111 14.65 5.87 -3.59
CA GLY A 111 15.08 6.94 -2.69
C GLY A 111 14.15 7.14 -1.50
N ASP A 112 14.60 7.98 -0.56
CA ASP A 112 13.93 8.17 0.72
C ASP A 112 12.91 9.31 0.67
N ILE A 113 11.63 8.96 0.81
CA ILE A 113 10.51 9.91 0.80
C ILE A 113 10.47 10.84 2.04
N ARG A 114 11.29 10.57 3.06
CA ARG A 114 11.50 11.49 4.20
C ARG A 114 12.30 12.72 3.80
N ASP A 115 13.04 12.68 2.70
CA ASP A 115 13.64 13.88 2.11
C ASP A 115 12.61 14.63 1.26
N HIS A 116 12.28 15.85 1.67
CA HIS A 116 11.29 16.69 0.99
C HIS A 116 11.66 16.96 -0.48
N THR A 117 12.95 17.13 -0.79
CA THR A 117 13.40 17.43 -2.16
C THR A 117 13.27 16.21 -3.05
N PHE A 118 13.59 15.02 -2.52
CA PHE A 118 13.35 13.75 -3.19
C PHE A 118 11.84 13.52 -3.39
N ALA A 119 11.00 13.73 -2.38
CA ALA A 119 9.55 13.56 -2.48
C ALA A 119 8.93 14.42 -3.60
N GLU A 120 9.39 15.67 -3.77
CA GLU A 120 8.96 16.51 -4.89
C GLU A 120 9.50 16.00 -6.24
N LYS A 121 10.79 15.68 -6.32
CA LYS A 121 11.45 15.17 -7.54
C LYS A 121 10.86 13.83 -7.99
N LEU A 122 10.46 12.97 -7.05
CA LEU A 122 9.85 11.67 -7.30
C LEU A 122 8.63 11.81 -8.21
N VAL A 123 7.75 12.78 -7.92
CA VAL A 123 6.55 13.03 -8.72
C VAL A 123 6.89 13.52 -10.11
N GLU A 124 7.82 14.46 -10.24
CA GLU A 124 8.24 15.00 -11.54
C GLU A 124 8.90 13.92 -12.41
N ASP A 125 9.69 13.03 -11.80
CA ASP A 125 10.33 11.91 -12.48
C ASP A 125 9.32 10.83 -12.89
N ALA A 126 8.34 10.54 -12.05
CA ALA A 126 7.23 9.65 -12.39
C ALA A 126 6.41 10.18 -13.56
N ALA A 127 5.97 11.44 -13.48
CA ALA A 127 5.21 12.08 -14.55
C ALA A 127 6.00 12.12 -15.87
N ARG A 128 7.30 12.42 -15.81
CA ARG A 128 8.18 12.41 -16.99
C ARG A 128 8.36 10.99 -17.57
N GLY A 129 8.64 10.00 -16.71
CA GLY A 129 8.88 8.61 -17.13
C GLY A 129 7.64 7.93 -17.72
N LEU A 130 6.45 8.31 -17.25
CA LEU A 130 5.17 7.76 -17.73
C LEU A 130 4.52 8.58 -18.85
N GLY A 131 4.98 9.82 -19.07
CA GLY A 131 4.34 10.77 -19.99
C GLY A 131 3.01 11.33 -19.47
N GLY A 132 2.91 11.56 -18.16
CA GLY A 132 1.73 12.05 -17.44
C GLY A 132 1.54 11.32 -16.10
N LEU A 133 0.58 11.78 -15.29
CA LEU A 133 0.21 11.16 -14.02
C LEU A 133 -1.28 11.35 -13.75
N ASP A 134 -2.00 10.26 -13.47
CA ASP A 134 -3.44 10.30 -13.18
C ASP A 134 -3.89 9.34 -12.05
N ILE A 135 -2.97 8.56 -11.50
CA ILE A 135 -3.15 7.77 -10.27
C ILE A 135 -1.96 8.03 -9.35
N LEU A 136 -2.24 8.45 -8.12
CA LEU A 136 -1.25 8.47 -7.04
C LEU A 136 -1.69 7.47 -5.96
N VAL A 137 -0.78 6.59 -5.55
CA VAL A 137 -0.97 5.72 -4.39
C VAL A 137 0.11 6.02 -3.36
N ASN A 138 -0.29 6.63 -2.24
CA ASN A 138 0.57 6.79 -1.07
C ASN A 138 0.45 5.52 -0.22
N ASN A 139 1.37 4.57 -0.40
CA ASN A 139 1.35 3.28 0.27
C ASN A 139 2.54 3.04 1.20
N ALA A 140 3.72 3.58 0.89
CA ALA A 140 4.90 3.48 1.76
C ALA A 140 4.57 3.87 3.20
N GLY A 141 5.12 3.13 4.16
CA GLY A 141 4.91 3.40 5.57
C GLY A 141 5.95 2.75 6.45
N LYS A 142 6.19 3.37 7.60
CA LYS A 142 7.01 2.89 8.70
C LYS A 142 6.13 2.48 9.86
N GLN A 143 6.45 1.35 10.49
CA GLN A 143 5.77 0.81 11.65
C GLN A 143 6.81 0.11 12.53
N VAL A 144 7.01 0.61 13.76
CA VAL A 144 7.90 -0.02 14.74
C VAL A 144 7.17 -0.11 16.08
N TRP A 145 7.04 -1.31 16.63
CA TRP A 145 6.34 -1.53 17.89
C TRP A 145 7.22 -1.10 19.10
N ASN A 146 6.58 -0.74 20.20
CA ASN A 146 7.24 -0.47 21.49
C ASN A 146 6.45 -1.15 22.63
N ASP A 147 7.15 -1.57 23.68
CA ASP A 147 6.52 -2.14 24.89
C ASP A 147 5.61 -1.13 25.59
N ASP A 148 6.07 0.12 25.67
CA ASP A 148 5.36 1.24 26.30
C ASP A 148 5.75 2.59 25.67
N LEU A 149 5.17 3.67 26.20
CA LEU A 149 5.42 5.03 25.71
C LEU A 149 6.80 5.58 26.12
N GLU A 150 7.42 5.08 27.19
CA GLU A 150 8.75 5.53 27.63
C GLU A 150 9.86 4.99 26.72
N ALA A 151 9.65 3.81 26.14
CA ALA A 151 10.54 3.22 25.13
C ALA A 151 10.47 3.94 23.76
N LEU A 152 9.33 4.57 23.43
CA LEU A 152 9.15 5.28 22.17
C LEU A 152 9.98 6.57 22.13
N THR A 153 11.08 6.54 21.38
CA THR A 153 11.97 7.69 21.23
C THR A 153 11.34 8.79 20.39
N VAL A 154 11.82 10.02 20.59
CA VAL A 154 11.42 11.17 19.77
C VAL A 154 11.81 10.94 18.32
N GLU A 155 13.00 10.40 18.08
CA GLU A 155 13.51 10.11 16.73
C GLU A 155 12.65 9.09 16.00
N GLN A 156 12.18 8.03 16.69
CA GLN A 156 11.25 7.09 16.09
C GLN A 156 9.92 7.78 15.77
N PHE A 157 9.33 8.50 16.74
CA PHE A 157 8.06 9.19 16.55
C PHE A 157 8.11 10.14 15.34
N GLU A 158 9.15 10.96 15.25
CA GLU A 158 9.38 11.88 14.14
C GLU A 158 9.61 11.13 12.82
N SER A 159 10.39 10.05 12.81
CA SER A 159 10.62 9.25 11.61
C SER A 159 9.31 8.59 11.10
N THR A 160 8.47 8.08 12.01
CA THR A 160 7.17 7.48 11.66
C THR A 160 6.23 8.54 11.07
N PHE A 161 6.13 9.73 11.68
CA PHE A 161 5.31 10.83 11.13
C PHE A 161 5.87 11.38 9.82
N THR A 162 7.19 11.49 9.69
CA THR A 162 7.83 11.99 8.47
C THR A 162 7.54 11.06 7.29
N THR A 163 7.68 9.75 7.50
CA THR A 163 7.41 8.74 6.47
C THR A 163 5.93 8.66 6.12
N ASN A 164 5.05 8.62 7.13
CA ASN A 164 3.64 8.26 6.89
C ASN A 164 2.77 9.48 6.57
N VAL A 165 3.09 10.66 7.13
CA VAL A 165 2.25 11.87 7.04
C VAL A 165 2.91 12.95 6.20
N PHE A 166 4.14 13.35 6.51
CA PHE A 166 4.78 14.46 5.80
C PHE A 166 5.10 14.09 4.36
N ALA A 167 5.67 12.91 4.11
CA ALA A 167 5.92 12.42 2.77
C ALA A 167 4.62 12.33 1.94
N MET A 168 3.54 11.77 2.51
CA MET A 168 2.22 11.74 1.85
C MET A 168 1.76 13.14 1.46
N PHE A 169 1.91 14.12 2.35
CA PHE A 169 1.56 15.51 2.07
C PHE A 169 2.42 16.11 0.94
N TRP A 170 3.74 15.97 1.00
CA TRP A 170 4.67 16.50 0.00
C TRP A 170 4.41 15.92 -1.39
N ILE A 171 4.29 14.59 -1.47
CA ILE A 171 4.03 13.87 -2.72
C ILE A 171 2.66 14.24 -3.27
N SER A 172 1.62 14.25 -2.44
CA SER A 172 0.28 14.63 -2.88
C SER A 172 0.25 16.07 -3.41
N LYS A 173 0.88 17.01 -2.70
CA LYS A 173 0.97 18.41 -3.11
C LYS A 173 1.70 18.57 -4.45
N ALA A 174 2.82 17.87 -4.63
CA ALA A 174 3.57 17.91 -5.89
C ALA A 174 2.76 17.29 -7.04
N ALA A 175 2.04 16.18 -6.79
CA ALA A 175 1.24 15.49 -7.80
C ALA A 175 0.12 16.35 -8.37
N LEU A 176 -0.45 17.29 -7.60
CA LEU A 176 -1.51 18.20 -8.08
C LEU A 176 -1.11 19.06 -9.28
N LYS A 177 0.18 19.21 -9.59
CA LYS A 177 0.64 19.86 -10.83
C LYS A 177 0.33 19.05 -12.09
N HIS A 178 0.19 17.73 -11.94
CA HIS A 178 0.05 16.77 -13.04
C HIS A 178 -1.34 16.12 -13.09
N LEU A 179 -2.02 15.99 -11.95
CA LEU A 179 -3.34 15.36 -11.89
C LEU A 179 -4.41 16.22 -12.59
N VAL A 180 -5.16 15.59 -13.49
CA VAL A 180 -6.24 16.19 -14.28
C VAL A 180 -7.62 15.68 -13.83
N PRO A 181 -8.74 16.31 -14.25
CA PRO A 181 -10.07 15.75 -13.97
C PRO A 181 -10.19 14.28 -14.41
N GLY A 182 -10.74 13.44 -13.55
CA GLY A 182 -10.76 11.97 -13.69
C GLY A 182 -9.63 11.25 -12.95
N ALA A 183 -8.60 11.98 -12.49
CA ALA A 183 -7.52 11.41 -11.69
C ALA A 183 -7.95 11.00 -10.28
N THR A 184 -7.11 10.20 -9.62
CA THR A 184 -7.38 9.76 -8.25
C THR A 184 -6.12 9.67 -7.38
N ILE A 185 -6.30 9.92 -6.10
CA ILE A 185 -5.32 9.69 -5.04
C ILE A 185 -5.89 8.61 -4.11
N ILE A 186 -5.10 7.59 -3.80
CA ILE A 186 -5.47 6.52 -2.88
C ILE A 186 -4.41 6.44 -1.78
N ASN A 187 -4.83 6.59 -0.53
CA ASN A 187 -3.93 6.53 0.62
C ASN A 187 -4.10 5.23 1.38
N THR A 188 -2.98 4.61 1.77
CA THR A 188 -3.01 3.38 2.58
C THR A 188 -3.01 3.74 4.05
N THR A 189 -4.16 3.59 4.69
CA THR A 189 -4.31 3.71 6.14
C THR A 189 -4.17 2.32 6.78
N SER A 190 -4.88 2.04 7.87
CA SER A 190 -4.87 0.76 8.58
C SER A 190 -6.09 0.64 9.49
N VAL A 191 -6.47 -0.59 9.83
CA VAL A 191 -7.38 -0.87 10.95
C VAL A 191 -6.90 -0.20 12.26
N GLN A 192 -5.60 0.05 12.42
CA GLN A 192 -5.01 0.77 13.57
C GLN A 192 -5.53 2.21 13.72
N ALA A 193 -6.04 2.84 12.65
CA ALA A 193 -6.70 4.14 12.74
C ALA A 193 -8.03 4.09 13.53
N TYR A 194 -8.63 2.91 13.64
CA TYR A 194 -9.94 2.68 14.25
C TYR A 194 -9.85 1.83 15.53
N LYS A 195 -8.89 0.90 15.56
CA LYS A 195 -8.58 0.01 16.68
C LYS A 195 -7.09 0.12 17.01
N PRO A 196 -6.65 1.25 17.58
CA PRO A 196 -5.25 1.46 17.91
C PRO A 196 -4.78 0.46 18.98
N ALA A 197 -3.66 -0.21 18.73
CA ALA A 197 -2.97 -1.05 19.71
C ALA A 197 -2.01 -0.20 20.55
N GLY A 198 -1.94 -0.48 21.86
CA GLY A 198 -1.08 0.28 22.78
C GLY A 198 0.42 0.23 22.44
N ILE A 199 0.86 -0.79 21.70
CA ILE A 199 2.25 -0.99 21.28
C ILE A 199 2.64 -0.21 19.99
N LEU A 200 1.69 0.52 19.39
CA LEU A 200 1.85 1.19 18.08
C LEU A 200 1.34 2.64 18.12
N VAL A 201 1.66 3.39 19.18
CA VAL A 201 1.12 4.73 19.43
C VAL A 201 1.40 5.71 18.29
N ASP A 202 2.66 5.82 17.84
CA ASP A 202 3.07 6.67 16.73
C ASP A 202 2.40 6.23 15.42
N TYR A 203 2.51 4.94 15.07
CA TYR A 203 1.95 4.38 13.85
C TYR A 203 0.43 4.58 13.75
N ALA A 204 -0.33 4.18 14.78
CA ALA A 204 -1.77 4.32 14.79
C ALA A 204 -2.20 5.79 14.69
N SER A 205 -1.47 6.69 15.34
CA SER A 205 -1.69 8.14 15.21
C SER A 205 -1.52 8.61 13.76
N THR A 206 -0.45 8.18 13.07
CA THR A 206 -0.27 8.53 11.65
C THR A 206 -1.39 8.00 10.76
N LYS A 207 -1.90 6.78 11.02
CA LYS A 207 -2.98 6.16 10.24
C LYS A 207 -4.32 6.88 10.47
N ALA A 208 -4.60 7.32 11.69
CA ALA A 208 -5.73 8.21 11.96
C ALA A 208 -5.58 9.56 11.23
N THR A 209 -4.38 10.16 11.21
CA THR A 209 -4.11 11.37 10.43
C THR A 209 -4.32 11.16 8.94
N ILE A 210 -3.88 10.05 8.37
CA ILE A 210 -4.09 9.70 6.95
C ILE A 210 -5.58 9.65 6.61
N ASN A 211 -6.43 9.10 7.48
CA ASN A 211 -7.88 9.10 7.28
C ASN A 211 -8.48 10.51 7.25
N ALA A 212 -8.11 11.35 8.22
CA ALA A 212 -8.58 12.73 8.28
C ALA A 212 -8.10 13.54 7.06
N PHE A 213 -6.82 13.40 6.69
CA PHE A 213 -6.23 14.05 5.53
C PHE A 213 -6.93 13.64 4.23
N THR A 214 -7.22 12.35 4.05
CA THR A 214 -7.94 11.81 2.89
C THR A 214 -9.29 12.48 2.73
N LYS A 215 -10.10 12.54 3.80
CA LYS A 215 -11.43 13.15 3.78
C LYS A 215 -11.40 14.64 3.45
N ALA A 216 -10.54 15.40 4.14
CA ALA A 216 -10.41 16.83 3.91
C ALA A 216 -9.91 17.14 2.48
N LEU A 217 -8.92 16.39 1.98
CA LEU A 217 -8.41 16.59 0.63
C LEU A 217 -9.44 16.18 -0.43
N ALA A 218 -10.24 15.14 -0.16
CA ALA A 218 -11.32 14.72 -1.06
C ALA A 218 -12.34 15.84 -1.27
N GLU A 219 -12.81 16.48 -0.21
CA GLU A 219 -13.74 17.62 -0.31
C GLU A 219 -13.12 18.78 -1.10
N GLN A 220 -11.84 19.07 -0.87
CA GLN A 220 -11.13 20.14 -1.57
C GLN A 220 -10.97 19.87 -3.08
N LEU A 221 -10.74 18.62 -3.46
CA LEU A 221 -10.41 18.25 -4.84
C LEU A 221 -11.59 17.75 -5.66
N ALA A 222 -12.71 17.38 -5.02
CA ALA A 222 -13.91 16.92 -5.72
C ALA A 222 -14.43 17.92 -6.76
N PRO A 223 -14.53 19.24 -6.50
CA PRO A 223 -14.93 20.21 -7.52
C PRO A 223 -13.98 20.30 -8.72
N LYS A 224 -12.75 19.82 -8.59
CA LYS A 224 -11.74 19.73 -9.67
C LYS A 224 -11.80 18.40 -10.42
N GLY A 225 -12.73 17.51 -10.07
CA GLY A 225 -12.89 16.19 -10.67
C GLY A 225 -11.81 15.18 -10.26
N ILE A 226 -11.11 15.39 -9.15
CA ILE A 226 -10.09 14.46 -8.63
C ILE A 226 -10.65 13.79 -7.38
N ARG A 227 -10.64 12.45 -7.35
CA ARG A 227 -11.15 11.67 -6.21
C ARG A 227 -10.01 11.31 -5.26
N VAL A 228 -10.23 11.47 -3.96
CA VAL A 228 -9.28 11.04 -2.92
C VAL A 228 -9.97 10.05 -2.01
N ASN A 229 -9.41 8.86 -1.85
CA ASN A 229 -9.96 7.79 -1.01
C ASN A 229 -8.85 7.07 -0.25
N ALA A 230 -9.21 6.20 0.69
CA ALA A 230 -8.28 5.39 1.42
C ALA A 230 -8.65 3.90 1.39
N VAL A 231 -7.65 3.06 1.61
CA VAL A 231 -7.83 1.62 1.91
C VAL A 231 -7.26 1.36 3.30
N ALA A 232 -8.02 0.66 4.13
CA ALA A 232 -7.65 0.25 5.48
C ALA A 232 -7.46 -1.27 5.56
N PRO A 233 -6.20 -1.74 5.40
CA PRO A 233 -5.86 -3.14 5.61
C PRO A 233 -6.02 -3.54 7.09
N GLY A 234 -6.38 -4.81 7.29
CA GLY A 234 -6.21 -5.50 8.57
C GLY A 234 -4.80 -6.09 8.72
N PRO A 235 -4.65 -7.27 9.34
CA PRO A 235 -3.37 -7.97 9.42
C PRO A 235 -3.03 -8.61 8.07
N ILE A 236 -2.09 -8.02 7.34
CA ILE A 236 -1.63 -8.50 6.02
C ILE A 236 -0.18 -8.96 6.12
N TRP A 237 0.13 -10.11 5.54
CA TRP A 237 1.47 -10.69 5.55
C TRP A 237 2.41 -9.89 4.62
N THR A 238 3.36 -9.16 5.21
CA THR A 238 4.32 -8.30 4.49
C THR A 238 5.65 -8.22 5.28
N PRO A 239 6.76 -7.82 4.63
CA PRO A 239 8.04 -7.57 5.33
C PRO A 239 7.91 -6.61 6.51
N LEU A 240 7.06 -5.59 6.41
CA LEU A 240 6.79 -4.62 7.47
C LEU A 240 6.46 -5.27 8.82
N GLN A 241 5.79 -6.42 8.85
CA GLN A 241 5.44 -7.08 10.11
C GLN A 241 6.65 -7.72 10.80
N VAL A 242 7.64 -8.17 10.03
CA VAL A 242 8.82 -8.90 10.52
C VAL A 242 10.08 -8.02 10.66
N THR A 243 9.95 -6.72 10.37
CA THR A 243 10.96 -5.67 10.58
C THR A 243 10.56 -4.78 11.74
N ASP A 244 10.30 -5.39 12.90
CA ASP A 244 9.80 -4.73 14.10
C ASP A 244 8.43 -4.05 13.95
N GLY A 245 7.62 -4.42 12.95
CA GLY A 245 6.22 -4.01 12.91
C GLY A 245 5.36 -4.71 13.98
N GLN A 246 5.74 -5.93 14.37
CA GLN A 246 5.13 -6.69 15.47
C GLN A 246 6.21 -7.32 16.36
N PRO A 247 5.91 -7.55 17.64
CA PRO A 247 6.72 -8.43 18.48
C PRO A 247 6.80 -9.83 17.86
N GLN A 248 7.96 -10.46 17.94
CA GLN A 248 8.23 -11.76 17.30
C GLN A 248 7.28 -12.85 17.80
N GLU A 249 6.92 -12.82 19.09
CA GLU A 249 5.97 -13.75 19.71
C GLU A 249 4.53 -13.59 19.20
N LYS A 250 4.20 -12.47 18.54
CA LYS A 250 2.87 -12.26 17.94
C LYS A 250 2.80 -12.70 16.48
N ILE A 251 3.94 -12.94 15.82
CA ILE A 251 4.00 -13.30 14.41
C ILE A 251 3.27 -14.63 14.14
N GLU A 252 3.52 -15.68 14.93
CA GLU A 252 2.93 -17.00 14.71
C GLU A 252 1.39 -17.01 14.80
N SER A 253 0.81 -16.07 15.56
CA SER A 253 -0.64 -15.90 15.70
C SER A 253 -1.22 -14.77 14.85
N PHE A 254 -0.43 -14.16 13.97
CA PHE A 254 -0.82 -12.94 13.27
C PHE A 254 -2.06 -13.16 12.39
N GLY A 255 -3.13 -12.39 12.68
CA GLY A 255 -4.39 -12.44 11.96
C GLY A 255 -5.36 -13.55 12.38
N ALA A 256 -4.99 -14.39 13.36
CA ALA A 256 -5.88 -15.42 13.92
C ALA A 256 -7.11 -14.82 14.62
N GLU A 257 -7.02 -13.55 15.05
CA GLU A 257 -8.10 -12.80 15.70
C GLU A 257 -9.15 -12.25 14.73
N THR A 258 -8.91 -12.32 13.42
CA THR A 258 -9.88 -11.87 12.41
C THR A 258 -11.09 -12.82 12.36
N ALA A 259 -12.22 -12.35 11.83
CA ALA A 259 -13.40 -13.21 11.68
C ALA A 259 -13.17 -14.34 10.66
N LEU A 260 -12.23 -14.17 9.74
CA LEU A 260 -11.77 -15.23 8.82
C LEU A 260 -10.73 -16.17 9.44
N GLY A 261 -10.20 -15.87 10.64
CA GLY A 261 -9.25 -16.71 11.36
C GLY A 261 -7.86 -16.81 10.73
N ARG A 262 -7.49 -15.88 9.83
CA ARG A 262 -6.20 -15.84 9.15
C ARG A 262 -5.76 -14.41 8.82
N MET A 263 -4.45 -14.22 8.65
CA MET A 263 -3.94 -13.02 7.98
C MET A 263 -4.37 -12.97 6.51
N GLY A 264 -4.50 -11.75 5.99
CA GLY A 264 -4.68 -11.52 4.56
C GLY A 264 -3.36 -11.58 3.80
N GLN A 265 -3.45 -11.84 2.50
CA GLN A 265 -2.31 -11.72 1.58
C GLN A 265 -2.40 -10.40 0.79
N PRO A 266 -1.27 -9.79 0.38
CA PRO A 266 -1.27 -8.57 -0.42
C PRO A 266 -2.13 -8.65 -1.70
N ALA A 267 -2.20 -9.82 -2.35
CA ALA A 267 -3.07 -10.08 -3.50
C ALA A 267 -4.54 -9.72 -3.25
N GLU A 268 -5.02 -9.85 -2.01
CA GLU A 268 -6.41 -9.61 -1.63
C GLU A 268 -6.74 -8.11 -1.50
N LEU A 269 -5.73 -7.25 -1.44
CA LEU A 269 -5.89 -5.80 -1.35
C LEU A 269 -6.05 -5.17 -2.74
N ALA A 270 -5.33 -5.71 -3.74
CA ALA A 270 -5.25 -5.14 -5.07
C ALA A 270 -6.62 -4.82 -5.74
N PRO A 271 -7.66 -5.67 -5.63
CA PRO A 271 -8.98 -5.35 -6.19
C PRO A 271 -9.60 -4.05 -5.66
N ALA A 272 -9.40 -3.71 -4.38
CA ALA A 272 -9.92 -2.48 -3.80
C ALA A 272 -9.25 -1.25 -4.39
N TYR A 273 -7.92 -1.30 -4.57
CA TYR A 273 -7.18 -0.22 -5.22
C TYR A 273 -7.56 -0.06 -6.68
N VAL A 274 -7.75 -1.16 -7.43
CA VAL A 274 -8.19 -1.09 -8.83
C VAL A 274 -9.58 -0.49 -8.93
N PHE A 275 -10.52 -0.89 -8.07
CA PHE A 275 -11.85 -0.28 -8.00
C PHE A 275 -11.76 1.22 -7.75
N LEU A 276 -11.02 1.65 -6.73
CA LEU A 276 -10.83 3.06 -6.41
C LEU A 276 -10.10 3.84 -7.50
N ALA A 277 -9.21 3.20 -8.27
CA ALA A 277 -8.52 3.84 -9.38
C ALA A 277 -9.38 3.99 -10.63
N SER A 278 -10.26 3.02 -10.89
CA SER A 278 -11.10 2.95 -12.09
C SER A 278 -12.21 4.02 -12.11
N ALA A 279 -12.86 4.17 -13.26
CA ALA A 279 -14.05 5.02 -13.40
C ALA A 279 -15.31 4.43 -12.72
N GLU A 280 -15.27 3.16 -12.31
CA GLU A 280 -16.38 2.45 -11.67
C GLU A 280 -16.73 3.06 -10.29
N SER A 281 -15.74 3.69 -9.65
CA SER A 281 -15.87 4.37 -8.35
C SER A 281 -16.09 5.88 -8.49
N SER A 282 -16.75 6.33 -9.58
CA SER A 282 -16.96 7.74 -9.90
C SER A 282 -17.69 8.55 -8.81
N TYR A 283 -18.48 7.88 -7.96
CA TYR A 283 -19.21 8.49 -6.85
C TYR A 283 -18.65 8.12 -5.46
N VAL A 284 -17.43 7.58 -5.42
CA VAL A 284 -16.71 7.24 -4.17
C VAL A 284 -15.63 8.29 -3.94
N VAL A 285 -15.84 9.14 -2.94
CA VAL A 285 -14.99 10.31 -2.65
C VAL A 285 -14.91 10.51 -1.14
N GLY A 286 -13.71 10.57 -0.59
CA GLY A 286 -13.47 10.73 0.85
C GLY A 286 -13.69 9.44 1.67
N GLU A 287 -13.88 8.31 1.00
CA GLU A 287 -14.25 7.05 1.65
C GLU A 287 -13.04 6.20 2.00
N THR A 288 -13.23 5.30 2.96
CA THR A 288 -12.23 4.31 3.37
C THR A 288 -12.78 2.90 3.13
N ILE A 289 -12.15 2.14 2.22
CA ILE A 289 -12.49 0.72 2.01
C ILE A 289 -11.72 -0.12 3.02
N ASN A 290 -12.43 -0.86 3.87
CA ASN A 290 -11.83 -1.78 4.84
C ASN A 290 -11.62 -3.16 4.20
N VAL A 291 -10.37 -3.63 4.19
CA VAL A 291 -9.99 -4.98 3.73
C VAL A 291 -9.24 -5.66 4.87
N ASN A 292 -10.01 -6.17 5.85
CA ASN A 292 -9.48 -6.45 7.18
C ASN A 292 -9.90 -7.81 7.77
N GLY A 293 -10.37 -8.74 6.95
CA GLY A 293 -10.76 -10.08 7.42
C GLY A 293 -11.97 -10.09 8.37
N GLY A 294 -12.82 -9.06 8.32
CA GLY A 294 -14.03 -8.98 9.12
C GLY A 294 -13.81 -8.41 10.52
N MET A 295 -12.75 -7.62 10.73
CA MET A 295 -12.59 -6.82 11.95
C MET A 295 -13.52 -5.60 11.90
N PRO A 296 -14.57 -5.50 12.75
CA PRO A 296 -15.52 -4.39 12.64
C PRO A 296 -14.84 -3.06 12.98
N THR A 297 -15.03 -2.04 12.15
CA THR A 297 -14.54 -0.66 12.37
C THR A 297 -15.74 0.31 12.40
N PRO A 298 -15.64 1.45 13.12
CA PRO A 298 -16.65 2.51 13.08
C PRO A 298 -16.84 3.14 11.69
#